data_AF-A0A7S0FA66-F1
#
_entry.id   AF-A0A7S0FA66-F1
#
_cell.length_a   1.000
_cell.length_b   1.000
_cell.length_c   1.000
_cell.angle_alpha   90.00
_cell.angle_beta   90.00
_cell.angle_gamma   90.00
#
_symmetry.space_group_name_H-M   'P 1'
#
loop_
_entity.id
_entity.type
_entity.pdbx_description
1 polymer ?
#
loop_
_entity_poly.entity_id
_entity_poly.type
_entity_poly.pdbx_seq_one_letter_code
_entity_poly.pdbx_strand_id
1 'polypeptide(L)'
;EEKELISLIENLCKTYLEKPNTLIAMCCPFNDDMENQAVRMIARTHDPDGHRTVGVLTKADLMQQGTEQDWVSIFTNKKFELNNGYFAVRNPPQRELDQSISPDAARQKEEEFFQTDPMGELLRKAQG
;
A
#
# COMPACT_ATOMS: atom_id res chain seq x y z
N GLU A 1 22.29 -11.34 -17.20
CA GLU A 1 20.95 -11.94 -16.97
C GLU A 1 20.16 -11.24 -15.86
N GLU A 2 20.37 -11.49 -14.56
CA GLU A 2 19.50 -10.92 -13.50
C GLU A 2 19.56 -9.38 -13.41
N LYS A 3 20.76 -8.79 -13.47
CA LYS A 3 20.95 -7.32 -13.48
C LYS A 3 20.32 -6.64 -14.70
N GLU A 4 20.33 -7.31 -15.85
CA GLU A 4 19.73 -6.78 -17.08
C GLU A 4 18.21 -6.79 -17.00
N LEU A 5 17.63 -7.84 -16.40
CA LEU A 5 16.19 -7.91 -16.14
C LEU A 5 15.73 -6.82 -15.17
N ILE A 6 16.46 -6.60 -14.07
CA ILE A 6 16.16 -5.52 -13.12
C ILE A 6 16.17 -4.17 -13.83
N SER A 7 17.23 -3.88 -14.61
CA SER A 7 17.33 -2.64 -15.36
C SER A 7 16.20 -2.47 -16.38
N LEU A 8 15.81 -3.55 -17.07
CA LEU A 8 14.68 -3.53 -18.01
C LEU A 8 13.37 -3.16 -17.31
N ILE A 9 13.06 -3.79 -16.18
CA ILE A 9 11.84 -3.51 -15.40
C ILE A 9 11.85 -2.07 -14.89
N GLU A 10 12.97 -1.59 -14.36
CA GLU A 10 13.09 -0.22 -13.88
C GLU A 10 12.89 0.81 -14.99
N ASN A 11 13.50 0.59 -16.15
CA ASN A 11 13.36 1.50 -17.30
C ASN A 11 11.91 1.52 -17.81
N LEU A 12 11.26 0.36 -17.85
CA LEU A 12 9.85 0.25 -18.20
C LEU A 12 8.98 1.06 -17.23
N CYS A 13 9.15 0.85 -15.92
CA CYS A 13 8.42 1.60 -14.90
C CYS A 13 8.63 3.12 -15.04
N LYS A 14 9.88 3.58 -15.16
CA LYS A 14 10.21 5.01 -15.36
C LYS A 14 9.48 5.60 -16.57
N THR A 15 9.47 4.89 -17.70
CA THR A 15 8.77 5.33 -18.93
C THR A 15 7.29 5.62 -18.71
N TYR A 16 6.61 4.86 -17.82
CA TYR A 16 5.21 5.13 -17.47
C TYR A 16 5.07 6.23 -16.43
N LEU A 17 5.97 6.28 -15.46
CA LEU A 17 5.94 7.26 -14.37
C LEU A 17 6.23 8.69 -14.86
N GLU A 18 7.03 8.86 -15.90
CA GLU A 18 7.32 10.16 -16.54
C GLU A 18 6.11 10.83 -17.18
N LYS A 19 5.09 10.04 -17.57
CA LYS A 19 3.89 10.58 -18.20
C LYS A 19 3.03 11.32 -17.16
N PRO A 20 2.69 12.60 -17.38
CA PRO A 20 1.96 13.40 -16.38
C PRO A 20 0.54 12.89 -16.11
N ASN A 21 -0.08 12.17 -17.06
CA ASN A 21 -1.43 11.62 -16.93
C ASN A 21 -1.44 10.19 -16.33
N THR A 22 -0.30 9.68 -15.87
CA THR A 22 -0.24 8.37 -15.19
C THR A 22 -0.54 8.54 -13.70
N LEU A 23 -1.59 7.86 -13.22
CA LEU A 23 -1.83 7.67 -11.79
C LEU A 23 -0.83 6.65 -11.23
N ILE A 24 -0.18 6.99 -10.13
CA ILE A 24 0.80 6.14 -9.43
C ILE A 24 0.10 5.47 -8.25
N ALA A 25 -0.08 4.16 -8.32
CA ALA A 25 -0.51 3.36 -7.17
C ALA A 25 0.73 2.87 -6.41
N MET A 26 1.07 3.56 -5.33
CA MET A 26 2.23 3.23 -4.50
C MET A 26 1.82 2.21 -3.43
N CYS A 27 2.22 0.94 -3.63
CA CYS A 27 1.87 -0.15 -2.72
C CYS A 27 2.96 -0.39 -1.66
N CYS A 28 2.58 -0.32 -0.39
CA CYS A 28 3.49 -0.47 0.75
C CYS A 28 2.87 -1.45 1.76
N PRO A 29 3.53 -2.53 2.18
CA PRO A 29 2.97 -3.40 3.22
C PRO A 29 3.12 -2.81 4.64
N PHE A 30 2.15 -3.06 5.52
CA PHE A 30 2.15 -2.61 6.93
C PHE A 30 3.22 -3.26 7.81
N ASN A 31 3.88 -4.33 7.33
CA ASN A 31 4.86 -5.09 8.09
C ASN A 31 6.31 -4.66 7.85
N ASP A 32 6.51 -3.54 7.15
CA ASP A 32 7.79 -3.01 6.70
C ASP A 32 7.94 -1.53 7.09
N ASP A 33 9.08 -0.90 6.81
CA ASP A 33 9.29 0.50 7.14
C ASP A 33 9.09 1.41 5.92
N MET A 34 8.04 2.23 5.97
CA MET A 34 7.69 3.21 4.92
C MET A 34 8.84 4.17 4.58
N GLU A 35 9.71 4.52 5.55
CA GLU A 35 10.85 5.41 5.32
C GLU A 35 11.92 4.77 4.44
N ASN A 36 12.07 3.46 4.53
CA ASN A 36 13.10 2.70 3.83
C ASN A 36 12.62 2.12 2.49
N GLN A 37 11.37 2.36 2.08
CA GLN A 37 10.86 1.79 0.83
C GLN A 37 11.31 2.55 -0.41
N ALA A 38 12.03 1.86 -1.29
CA ALA A 38 12.44 2.36 -2.59
C ALA A 38 11.26 2.85 -3.45
N VAL A 39 10.09 2.22 -3.32
CA VAL A 39 8.87 2.62 -4.06
C VAL A 39 8.45 4.05 -3.76
N ARG A 40 8.59 4.50 -2.51
CA ARG A 40 8.27 5.87 -2.09
C ARG A 40 9.22 6.88 -2.72
N MET A 41 10.51 6.56 -2.74
CA MET A 41 11.52 7.39 -3.40
C MET A 41 11.20 7.54 -4.88
N ILE A 42 10.93 6.44 -5.58
CA ILE A 42 10.61 6.43 -7.00
C ILE A 42 9.35 7.24 -7.30
N ALA A 43 8.28 7.06 -6.51
CA ALA A 43 7.04 7.81 -6.67
C ALA A 43 7.29 9.32 -6.51
N ARG A 44 7.99 9.73 -5.45
CA ARG A 44 8.29 11.14 -5.16
C ARG A 44 9.25 11.78 -6.18
N THR A 45 10.13 11.01 -6.81
CA THR A 45 10.97 11.53 -7.91
C THR A 45 10.12 11.93 -9.13
N HIS A 46 9.04 11.22 -9.41
CA HIS A 46 8.19 11.48 -10.58
C HIS A 46 6.95 12.32 -10.24
N ASP A 47 6.53 12.35 -8.98
CA ASP A 47 5.41 13.14 -8.47
C ASP A 47 5.78 13.78 -7.11
N PRO A 48 6.64 14.82 -7.10
CA PRO A 48 7.15 15.41 -5.85
C PRO A 48 6.08 15.99 -4.93
N ASP A 49 5.00 16.51 -5.53
CA ASP A 49 3.87 17.13 -4.84
C ASP A 49 2.75 16.11 -4.51
N GLY A 50 2.86 14.85 -4.94
CA GLY A 50 1.88 13.81 -4.63
C GLY A 50 0.51 14.00 -5.28
N HIS A 51 0.42 14.78 -6.37
CA HIS A 51 -0.84 15.13 -7.03
C HIS A 51 -1.54 13.94 -7.70
N ARG A 52 -0.74 12.98 -8.18
CA ARG A 52 -1.20 11.82 -8.97
C ARG A 52 -0.76 10.51 -8.36
N THR A 53 -0.34 10.53 -7.11
CA THR A 53 0.03 9.33 -6.34
C THR A 53 -1.08 9.02 -5.34
N VAL A 54 -1.42 7.74 -5.23
CA VAL A 54 -2.29 7.18 -4.19
C VAL A 54 -1.50 6.14 -3.40
N GLY A 55 -1.58 6.20 -2.08
CA GLY A 55 -0.94 5.23 -1.21
C GLY A 55 -1.84 4.04 -0.95
N VAL A 56 -1.34 2.82 -1.20
CA VAL A 56 -2.05 1.57 -0.93
C VAL A 56 -1.27 0.77 0.11
N LEU A 57 -1.78 0.76 1.33
CA LEU A 57 -1.20 0.06 2.45
C LEU A 57 -1.75 -1.39 2.49
N THR A 58 -0.89 -2.36 2.24
CA THR A 58 -1.28 -3.78 2.09
C THR A 58 -0.90 -4.60 3.31
N LYS A 59 -1.45 -5.83 3.43
CA LYS A 59 -1.15 -6.75 4.54
C LYS A 59 -1.46 -6.12 5.90
N ALA A 60 -2.62 -5.48 6.02
CA ALA A 60 -3.05 -4.82 7.25
C ALA A 60 -3.08 -5.76 8.48
N ASP A 61 -3.26 -7.06 8.24
CA ASP A 61 -3.20 -8.13 9.22
C ASP A 61 -1.80 -8.42 9.79
N LEU A 62 -0.74 -7.89 9.15
CA LEU A 62 0.66 -8.11 9.54
C LEU A 62 1.32 -6.85 10.13
N MET A 63 0.55 -5.85 10.53
CA MET A 63 1.11 -4.66 11.17
C MET A 63 1.87 -5.06 12.46
N GLN A 64 3.10 -4.59 12.59
CA GLN A 64 3.96 -4.94 13.72
C GLN A 64 3.51 -4.22 14.99
N GLN A 65 3.45 -4.94 16.11
CA GLN A 65 3.13 -4.35 17.40
C GLN A 65 4.13 -3.25 17.78
N GLY A 66 3.61 -2.11 18.24
CA GLY A 66 4.40 -0.93 18.58
C GLY A 66 4.62 0.06 17.44
N THR A 67 4.16 -0.25 16.20
CA THR A 67 4.26 0.65 15.03
C THR A 67 2.93 1.31 14.67
N GLU A 68 1.88 1.07 15.46
CA GLU A 68 0.50 1.43 15.12
C GLU A 68 0.32 2.94 14.95
N GLN A 69 0.93 3.75 15.81
CA GLN A 69 0.80 5.21 15.77
C GLN A 69 1.46 5.82 14.53
N ASP A 70 2.60 5.28 14.12
CA ASP A 70 3.30 5.73 12.91
C ASP A 70 2.47 5.39 11.67
N TRP A 71 1.93 4.17 11.62
CA TRP A 71 1.06 3.73 10.53
C TRP A 71 -0.26 4.49 10.47
N VAL A 72 -0.90 4.75 11.61
CA VAL A 72 -2.10 5.61 11.68
C VAL A 72 -1.78 7.02 11.18
N SER A 73 -0.60 7.56 11.50
CA SER A 73 -0.20 8.89 11.02
C SER A 73 0.00 8.94 9.50
N ILE A 74 0.57 7.89 8.91
CA ILE A 74 0.69 7.76 7.45
C ILE A 74 -0.70 7.59 6.82
N PHE A 75 -1.50 6.66 7.35
CA PHE A 75 -2.82 6.31 6.83
C PHE A 75 -3.82 7.48 6.89
N THR A 76 -3.76 8.30 7.95
CA THR A 76 -4.55 9.52 8.07
C THR A 76 -3.96 10.72 7.33
N ASN A 77 -2.96 10.47 6.47
CA ASN A 77 -2.30 11.46 5.63
C ASN A 77 -1.64 12.61 6.43
N LYS A 78 -1.20 12.36 7.68
CA LYS A 78 -0.45 13.32 8.50
C LYS A 78 1.06 13.20 8.32
N LYS A 79 1.53 12.04 7.86
CA LYS A 79 2.92 11.76 7.51
C LYS A 79 2.96 11.33 6.05
N PHE A 80 3.92 11.86 5.30
CA PHE A 80 4.09 11.59 3.87
C PHE A 80 2.86 11.94 3.02
N GLU A 81 2.37 13.16 3.19
CA GLU A 81 1.15 13.66 2.54
C GLU A 81 1.08 13.35 1.04
N LEU A 82 -0.08 12.84 0.61
CA LEU A 82 -0.48 12.63 -0.77
C LEU A 82 -1.84 13.30 -1.01
N ASN A 83 -2.06 13.94 -2.15
CA ASN A 83 -3.33 14.60 -2.43
C ASN A 83 -4.50 13.62 -2.54
N ASN A 84 -4.23 12.40 -2.99
CA ASN A 84 -5.25 11.34 -3.09
C ASN A 84 -5.32 10.47 -1.81
N GLY A 85 -4.50 10.77 -0.80
CA GLY A 85 -4.47 10.07 0.48
C GLY A 85 -4.01 8.61 0.40
N TYR A 86 -4.40 7.86 1.44
CA TYR A 86 -3.99 6.50 1.68
C TYR A 86 -5.19 5.58 1.90
N PHE A 87 -5.08 4.35 1.40
CA PHE A 87 -6.08 3.29 1.53
C PHE A 87 -5.44 2.03 2.09
N ALA A 88 -6.11 1.36 3.01
CA ALA A 88 -5.65 0.11 3.61
C ALA A 88 -6.43 -1.06 3.00
N VAL A 89 -5.73 -2.15 2.68
CA VAL A 89 -6.35 -3.37 2.13
C VAL A 89 -5.80 -4.62 2.81
N ARG A 90 -6.66 -5.62 2.92
CA ARG A 90 -6.27 -6.98 3.32
C ARG A 90 -6.53 -7.92 2.15
N ASN A 91 -5.44 -8.31 1.49
CA ASN A 91 -5.49 -9.29 0.41
C ASN A 91 -5.47 -10.73 0.96
N PRO A 92 -6.01 -11.72 0.22
CA PRO A 92 -5.95 -13.12 0.64
C PRO A 92 -4.50 -13.59 0.81
N PRO A 93 -4.15 -14.24 1.94
CA PRO A 93 -2.84 -14.85 2.09
C PRO A 93 -2.69 -16.09 1.21
N GLN A 94 -1.45 -16.55 0.99
CA GLN A 94 -1.13 -17.66 0.08
C GLN A 94 -2.00 -18.91 0.33
N ARG A 95 -2.20 -19.28 1.61
CA ARG A 95 -3.06 -20.40 2.03
C ARG A 95 -4.48 -20.34 1.41
N GLU A 96 -5.06 -19.15 1.31
CA GLU A 96 -6.42 -18.97 0.80
C GLU A 96 -6.45 -18.98 -0.74
N LEU A 97 -5.40 -18.45 -1.36
CA LEU A 97 -5.20 -18.54 -2.81
C LEU A 97 -5.04 -19.99 -3.26
N ASP A 98 -4.28 -20.79 -2.50
CA ASP A 98 -4.10 -22.23 -2.76
C ASP A 98 -5.43 -23.01 -2.64
N GLN A 99 -6.39 -22.47 -1.89
CA GLN A 99 -7.75 -22.99 -1.75
C GLN A 99 -8.73 -22.41 -2.80
N SER A 100 -8.23 -21.66 -3.78
CA SER A 100 -9.03 -21.02 -4.84
C SER A 100 -10.17 -20.16 -4.30
N ILE A 101 -9.88 -19.34 -3.27
CA ILE A 101 -10.86 -18.41 -2.72
C ILE A 101 -11.49 -17.53 -3.83
N SER A 102 -12.81 -17.37 -3.82
CA SER A 102 -13.50 -16.52 -4.78
C SER A 102 -13.30 -15.03 -4.45
N PRO A 103 -13.38 -14.13 -5.44
CA PRO A 103 -13.29 -12.68 -5.19
C PRO A 103 -14.32 -12.16 -4.17
N ASP A 104 -15.54 -12.70 -4.18
CA ASP A 104 -16.58 -12.31 -3.23
C ASP A 104 -16.27 -12.78 -1.81
N ALA A 105 -15.74 -14.00 -1.65
CA ALA A 105 -15.31 -14.51 -0.34
C ALA A 105 -14.10 -13.73 0.19
N ALA A 106 -13.17 -13.33 -0.68
CA ALA A 106 -12.04 -12.47 -0.31
C ALA A 106 -12.53 -11.11 0.22
N ARG A 107 -13.50 -10.48 -0.47
CA ARG A 107 -14.08 -9.21 -0.04
C ARG A 107 -14.82 -9.33 1.30
N GLN A 108 -15.57 -10.41 1.52
CA GLN A 108 -16.24 -10.66 2.81
C GLN A 108 -15.23 -10.77 3.95
N LYS A 109 -14.11 -11.47 3.75
CA LYS A 109 -13.05 -11.60 4.77
C LYS A 109 -12.28 -10.30 5.01
N GLU A 110 -12.12 -9.48 3.98
CA GLU A 110 -11.55 -8.15 4.13
C GLU A 110 -12.47 -7.27 4.98
N GLU A 111 -13.76 -7.26 4.68
CA GLU A 111 -14.77 -6.52 5.45
C GLU A 111 -14.84 -7.02 6.91
N GLU A 112 -14.87 -8.33 7.12
CA GLU A 112 -14.82 -8.94 8.46
C GLU A 112 -13.58 -8.48 9.24
N PHE A 113 -12.40 -8.47 8.60
CA PHE A 113 -11.17 -8.00 9.24
C PHE A 113 -11.28 -6.54 9.70
N PHE A 114 -11.73 -5.62 8.84
CA PHE A 114 -11.90 -4.22 9.22
C PHE A 114 -13.03 -4.00 10.23
N GLN A 115 -13.93 -4.98 10.41
CA GLN A 115 -15.01 -4.94 11.39
C GLN A 115 -14.58 -5.46 12.77
N THR A 116 -13.89 -6.60 12.83
CA THR A 116 -13.70 -7.38 14.06
C THR A 116 -12.26 -7.47 14.56
N ASP A 117 -11.26 -7.29 13.69
CA ASP A 117 -9.86 -7.36 14.10
C ASP A 117 -9.44 -6.05 14.80
N PRO A 118 -8.68 -6.09 15.91
CA PRO A 118 -8.24 -4.88 16.59
C PRO A 118 -7.49 -3.89 15.69
N MET A 119 -6.68 -4.41 14.75
CA MET A 119 -5.94 -3.58 13.81
C MET A 119 -6.83 -3.01 12.71
N GLY A 120 -7.73 -3.84 12.18
CA GLY A 120 -8.75 -3.40 11.24
C GLY A 120 -9.65 -2.31 11.84
N GLU A 121 -10.09 -2.49 13.08
CA GLU A 121 -10.89 -1.52 13.82
C GLU A 121 -10.13 -0.22 14.10
N LEU A 122 -8.84 -0.31 14.46
CA LEU A 122 -7.98 0.86 14.64
C LEU A 122 -7.95 1.73 13.36
N LEU A 123 -7.67 1.11 12.21
CA LEU A 123 -7.63 1.80 10.93
C LEU A 123 -9.01 2.37 10.57
N ARG A 124 -10.10 1.60 10.75
CA ARG A 124 -11.47 2.08 10.50
C ARG A 124 -11.80 3.32 11.32
N LYS A 125 -11.50 3.32 12.62
CA LYS A 125 -11.72 4.48 13.51
C LYS A 125 -10.86 5.69 13.13
N ALA A 126 -9.69 5.46 12.53
CA ALA A 126 -8.80 6.54 12.12
C ALA A 126 -9.30 7.31 10.88
N GLN A 127 -10.15 6.72 10.02
CA GLN A 127 -10.69 7.40 8.84
C GLN A 127 -11.81 8.42 9.15
N GLY A 128 -12.40 8.37 10.36
CA GLY A 128 -13.54 9.21 10.75
C GLY A 128 -14.86 8.47 10.66
#